data_AF-A0A2G5DBP2-F1
#
_entry.id   AF-A0A2G5DBP2-F1
#
_cell.length_a   1.000
_cell.length_b   1.000
_cell.length_c   1.000
_cell.angle_alpha   90.00
_cell.angle_beta   90.00
_cell.angle_gamma   90.00
#
_symmetry.space_group_name_H-M   'P 1'
#
loop_
_entity.id
_entity.type
_entity.pdbx_description
1 polymer ?
#
loop_
_entity_poly.entity_id
_entity_poly.type
_entity_poly.pdbx_seq_one_letter_code
_entity_poly.pdbx_strand_id
1 'polypeptide(L)'
;MTSSSGEQALIAPSPLPVPVILKLQSIIERLTANNRLEKCISIYVEVRSSNVRASLQALNLDYLEISISEFNNVKSIEAYIAQWGKHLEFAVKHLFEAEYNLCNDVFEKIGLEVWMGCFAKIAAQAGILAFLQFGKTVTESKKDPIKLVKLLDIFASLNKLRLDFNRLFGGKACIEIQNLTRDLIKRVIEGACEIFWELLNQVELQRDTPPPPDGSVPRLVFFVTDYCNRLLGEDYRPILTQVLVIHRSWKQEKFQERLLTDSILNIIKAIELNIETWSKAYEDTILSNIFMMNNHWHLYKYLKGTKLGDLLGDVWLREHEQYKEYYAAVYLRETWAKLPVLLSREGLILFSGGRATARDLVKKRLKAFNEAFDEMYKKQSSWVVSEKDLREKTCQMAVQAIVPVYRSYMQNYGPLVEQDASASKYAKYTAQSLEKMLNSLFQPKPKKYGSFNARHSNGKLNNVGTNQYHSSPTVV
;
A
#
# COMPACT_ATOMS: atom_id res chain seq x y z
N MET A 1 -10.43 -5.73 56.38
CA MET A 1 -10.66 -6.50 55.15
C MET A 1 -9.78 -5.91 54.06
N THR A 2 -8.70 -6.64 53.77
CA THR A 2 -7.90 -6.68 52.53
C THR A 2 -7.65 -5.38 51.76
N SER A 3 -6.57 -4.70 52.11
CA SER A 3 -5.83 -3.81 51.21
C SER A 3 -4.95 -4.67 50.30
N SER A 4 -5.30 -4.79 49.02
CA SER A 4 -4.44 -5.42 48.01
C SER A 4 -3.22 -4.54 47.76
N SER A 5 -2.06 -5.03 48.19
CA SER A 5 -0.74 -4.51 47.83
C SER A 5 -0.59 -4.51 46.30
N GLY A 6 -0.55 -3.32 45.70
CA GLY A 6 -0.13 -3.17 44.32
C GLY A 6 1.34 -3.57 44.19
N GLU A 7 1.61 -4.69 43.52
CA GLU A 7 2.94 -5.03 43.04
C GLU A 7 3.41 -3.92 42.09
N GLN A 8 4.34 -3.10 42.57
CA GLN A 8 5.07 -2.17 41.71
C GLN A 8 5.95 -3.00 40.77
N ALA A 9 5.65 -2.94 39.47
CA ALA A 9 6.47 -3.49 38.42
C ALA A 9 7.86 -2.83 38.45
N LEU A 10 8.85 -3.54 38.99
CA LEU A 10 10.25 -3.11 39.05
C LEU A 10 10.89 -3.29 37.67
N ILE A 11 10.94 -2.20 36.90
CA ILE A 11 11.74 -2.13 35.68
C ILE A 11 13.18 -1.77 36.08
N ALA A 12 14.02 -2.78 36.32
CA ALA A 12 15.48 -2.85 36.11
C ALA A 12 16.11 -3.93 37.01
N PRO A 13 17.15 -4.64 36.56
CA PRO A 13 18.20 -5.06 37.47
C PRO A 13 19.13 -3.86 37.67
N SER A 14 19.07 -3.19 38.82
CA SER A 14 20.25 -2.46 39.28
C SER A 14 21.39 -3.48 39.37
N PRO A 15 22.58 -3.22 38.81
CA PRO A 15 23.71 -4.15 38.94
C PRO A 15 23.91 -4.48 40.41
N LEU A 16 24.09 -5.77 40.71
CA LEU A 16 24.30 -6.20 42.09
C LEU A 16 25.46 -5.39 42.69
N PRO A 17 25.35 -4.86 43.92
CA PRO A 17 26.43 -4.09 44.52
C PRO A 17 27.73 -4.91 44.52
N VAL A 18 28.87 -4.26 44.24
CA VAL A 18 30.19 -4.92 44.21
C VAL A 18 30.45 -5.80 45.45
N PRO A 19 30.10 -5.40 46.69
CA PRO A 19 30.29 -6.26 47.85
C PRO A 19 29.49 -7.59 47.79
N VAL A 20 28.35 -7.60 47.11
CA VAL A 20 27.53 -8.81 46.91
C VAL A 20 28.19 -9.71 45.86
N ILE A 21 28.71 -9.14 44.77
CA ILE A 21 29.44 -9.90 43.74
C ILE A 21 30.66 -10.59 44.36
N LEU A 22 31.47 -9.88 45.16
CA LEU A 22 32.62 -10.46 45.85
C LEU A 22 32.23 -11.62 46.78
N LYS A 23 31.11 -11.49 47.50
CA LYS A 23 30.57 -12.57 48.33
C LYS A 23 30.15 -13.77 47.49
N LEU A 24 29.47 -13.55 46.36
CA LEU A 24 29.08 -14.62 45.43
C LEU A 24 30.31 -15.36 44.89
N GLN A 25 31.35 -14.62 44.47
CA GLN A 25 32.62 -15.22 44.04
C GLN A 25 33.23 -16.11 45.13
N SER A 26 33.31 -15.64 46.38
CA SER A 26 33.84 -16.45 47.49
C SER A 26 33.01 -17.71 47.78
N ILE A 27 31.67 -17.62 47.67
CA ILE A 27 30.77 -18.78 47.83
C ILE A 27 31.03 -19.79 46.70
N ILE A 28 31.14 -19.30 45.47
CA ILE A 28 31.35 -20.13 44.28
C ILE A 28 32.72 -20.83 44.35
N GLU A 29 33.78 -20.14 44.76
CA GLU A 29 35.11 -20.74 45.00
C GLU A 29 35.03 -21.90 46.00
N ARG A 30 34.35 -21.69 47.13
CA ARG A 30 34.14 -22.74 48.16
C ARG A 30 33.31 -23.90 47.63
N LEU A 31 32.27 -23.65 46.84
CA LEU A 31 31.43 -24.71 46.27
C LEU A 31 32.16 -25.49 45.18
N THR A 32 33.06 -24.83 44.45
CA THR A 32 33.93 -25.45 43.44
C THR A 32 34.91 -26.39 44.11
N ALA A 33 35.56 -25.96 45.20
CA ALA A 33 36.46 -26.81 46.00
C ALA A 33 35.77 -28.06 46.58
N ASN A 34 34.43 -28.03 46.74
CA ASN A 34 33.63 -29.14 47.24
C ASN A 34 32.91 -29.94 46.13
N ASN A 35 33.28 -29.78 44.85
CA ASN A 35 32.65 -30.46 43.70
C ASN A 35 31.13 -30.23 43.58
N ARG A 36 30.62 -29.06 43.99
CA ARG A 36 29.19 -28.68 43.92
C ARG A 36 28.89 -27.53 42.95
N LEU A 37 29.79 -27.28 42.00
CA LEU A 37 29.68 -26.17 41.05
C LEU A 37 28.43 -26.27 40.16
N GLU A 38 28.10 -27.46 39.64
CA GLU A 38 26.93 -27.63 38.76
C GLU A 38 25.60 -27.28 39.44
N LYS A 39 25.42 -27.66 40.71
CA LYS A 39 24.24 -27.30 41.50
C LYS A 39 24.17 -25.78 41.71
N CYS A 40 25.31 -25.13 41.97
CA CYS A 40 25.39 -23.68 42.09
C CYS A 40 24.98 -22.98 40.80
N ILE A 41 25.50 -23.45 39.65
CA ILE A 41 25.15 -22.93 38.32
C ILE A 41 23.65 -23.09 38.06
N SER A 42 23.08 -24.27 38.34
CA SER A 42 21.66 -24.52 38.14
C SER A 42 20.79 -23.52 38.92
N ILE A 43 21.07 -23.32 40.20
CA ILE A 43 20.33 -22.38 41.06
C ILE A 43 20.53 -20.94 40.57
N TYR A 44 21.76 -20.57 40.21
CA TYR A 44 22.06 -19.23 39.69
C TYR A 44 21.26 -18.95 38.41
N VAL A 45 21.28 -19.86 37.44
CA VAL A 45 20.54 -19.74 36.18
C VAL A 45 19.04 -19.65 36.43
N GLU A 46 18.50 -20.47 37.33
CA GLU A 46 17.07 -20.46 37.68
C GLU A 46 16.63 -19.10 38.26
N VAL A 47 17.35 -18.59 39.26
CA VAL A 47 17.01 -17.32 39.91
C VAL A 47 17.18 -16.14 38.94
N ARG A 48 18.31 -16.08 38.22
CA ARG A 48 18.56 -14.97 37.29
C ARG A 48 17.60 -15.00 36.11
N SER A 49 17.33 -16.15 35.51
CA SER A 49 16.37 -16.25 34.40
C SER A 49 14.95 -15.87 34.83
N SER A 50 14.53 -16.22 36.06
CA SER A 50 13.23 -15.83 36.61
C SER A 50 13.11 -14.31 36.78
N ASN A 51 14.15 -13.64 37.30
CA ASN A 51 14.17 -12.19 37.45
C ASN A 51 14.07 -11.45 36.10
N VAL A 52 14.80 -11.92 35.09
CA VAL A 52 14.74 -11.35 33.74
C VAL A 52 13.36 -11.59 33.13
N ARG A 53 12.79 -12.79 33.31
CA ARG A 53 11.46 -13.13 32.81
C ARG A 53 10.37 -12.26 33.45
N ALA A 54 10.44 -12.02 34.76
CA ALA A 54 9.52 -11.12 35.46
C ALA A 54 9.61 -9.68 34.91
N SER A 55 10.84 -9.22 34.63
CA SER A 55 11.07 -7.90 34.00
C SER A 55 10.48 -7.82 32.59
N LEU A 56 10.57 -8.91 31.82
CA LEU A 56 9.96 -9.01 30.49
C LEU A 56 8.43 -9.08 30.55
N GLN A 57 7.86 -9.81 31.50
CA GLN A 57 6.40 -9.92 31.68
C GLN A 57 5.75 -8.57 31.99
N ALA A 58 6.46 -7.67 32.68
CA ALA A 58 6.00 -6.29 32.91
C ALA A 58 5.76 -5.49 31.62
N LEU A 59 6.31 -5.91 30.47
CA LEU A 59 6.12 -5.29 29.16
C LEU A 59 4.84 -5.76 28.43
N ASN A 60 4.05 -6.66 29.04
CA ASN A 60 2.84 -7.22 28.47
C ASN A 60 3.08 -7.88 27.09
N LEU A 61 3.74 -9.03 27.12
CA LEU A 61 4.26 -9.74 25.94
C LEU A 61 3.27 -10.74 25.31
N ASP A 62 1.99 -10.67 25.65
CA ASP A 62 0.94 -11.59 25.19
C ASP A 62 0.90 -11.71 23.65
N TYR A 63 1.30 -10.65 22.93
CA TYR A 63 1.36 -10.65 21.48
C TYR A 63 2.41 -11.60 20.87
N LEU A 64 3.40 -12.05 21.65
CA LEU A 64 4.43 -12.99 21.18
C LEU A 64 3.88 -14.40 20.95
N GLU A 65 2.76 -14.74 21.61
CA GLU A 65 2.12 -16.06 21.54
C GLU A 65 1.03 -16.14 20.46
N ILE A 66 0.84 -15.07 19.68
CA ILE A 66 -0.17 -15.02 18.61
C ILE A 66 0.06 -16.14 17.59
N SER A 67 -1.01 -16.90 17.33
CA SER A 67 -1.00 -17.97 16.33
C SER A 67 -0.93 -17.42 14.90
N ILE A 68 -0.42 -18.23 13.95
CA ILE A 68 -0.41 -17.85 12.51
C ILE A 68 -1.83 -17.54 12.01
N SER A 69 -2.85 -18.24 12.50
CA SER A 69 -4.26 -18.00 12.15
C SER A 69 -4.76 -16.62 12.59
N GLU A 70 -4.44 -16.20 13.80
CA GLU A 70 -4.78 -14.88 14.32
C GLU A 70 -3.96 -13.80 13.62
N PHE A 71 -2.68 -14.06 13.37
CA PHE A 71 -1.82 -13.18 12.58
C PHE A 71 -2.37 -12.89 11.17
N ASN A 72 -3.14 -13.81 10.57
CA ASN A 72 -3.70 -13.55 9.25
C ASN A 72 -5.02 -12.77 9.27
N ASN A 73 -5.62 -12.53 10.45
CA ASN A 73 -6.94 -11.93 10.60
C ASN A 73 -6.93 -10.58 11.34
N VAL A 74 -5.85 -10.27 12.08
CA VAL A 74 -5.77 -9.08 12.94
C VAL A 74 -5.32 -7.83 12.16
N LYS A 75 -6.09 -6.74 12.27
CA LYS A 75 -5.78 -5.44 11.64
C LYS A 75 -4.65 -4.66 12.35
N SER A 76 -4.33 -4.98 13.61
CA SER A 76 -3.38 -4.25 14.45
C SER A 76 -1.93 -4.78 14.42
N ILE A 77 -1.59 -5.68 13.51
CA ILE A 77 -0.29 -6.36 13.53
C ILE A 77 0.90 -5.43 13.29
N GLU A 78 0.71 -4.37 12.51
CA GLU A 78 1.75 -3.35 12.32
C GLU A 78 2.17 -2.73 13.66
N ALA A 79 1.20 -2.51 14.56
CA ALA A 79 1.48 -2.04 15.92
C ALA A 79 2.26 -3.09 16.74
N TYR A 80 1.92 -4.37 16.61
CA TYR A 80 2.66 -5.44 17.30
C TYR A 80 4.09 -5.61 16.79
N ILE A 81 4.36 -5.43 15.49
CA ILE A 81 5.72 -5.47 14.96
C ILE A 81 6.54 -4.28 15.46
N ALA A 82 5.95 -3.08 15.47
CA ALA A 82 6.60 -1.90 16.03
C ALA A 82 6.88 -2.05 17.53
N GLN A 83 5.95 -2.62 18.28
CA GLN A 83 6.12 -2.93 19.71
C GLN A 83 7.18 -4.01 19.91
N TRP A 84 7.17 -5.07 19.10
CA TRP A 84 8.18 -6.12 19.09
C TRP A 84 9.59 -5.58 18.90
N GLY A 85 9.80 -4.67 17.95
CA GLY A 85 11.12 -4.06 17.73
C GLY A 85 11.62 -3.29 18.96
N LYS A 86 10.75 -2.50 19.60
CA LYS A 86 11.08 -1.75 20.83
C LYS A 86 11.37 -2.66 22.01
N HIS A 87 10.55 -3.69 22.22
CA HIS A 87 10.72 -4.65 23.30
C HIS A 87 11.98 -5.51 23.11
N LEU A 88 12.27 -5.93 21.88
CA LEU A 88 13.49 -6.65 21.56
C LEU A 88 14.73 -5.79 21.82
N GLU A 89 14.71 -4.52 21.39
CA GLU A 89 15.79 -3.59 21.68
C GLU A 89 16.02 -3.41 23.19
N PHE A 90 14.93 -3.23 23.96
CA PHE A 90 15.02 -3.12 25.41
C PHE A 90 15.60 -4.39 26.04
N ALA A 91 15.10 -5.56 25.64
CA ALA A 91 15.56 -6.85 26.17
C ALA A 91 17.06 -7.05 25.92
N VAL A 92 17.53 -6.77 24.70
CA VAL A 92 18.94 -6.95 24.31
C VAL A 92 19.86 -5.96 25.02
N LYS A 93 19.54 -4.66 25.00
CA LYS A 93 20.42 -3.59 25.50
C LYS A 93 20.37 -3.36 27.00
N HIS A 94 19.31 -3.78 27.68
CA HIS A 94 19.16 -3.50 29.11
C HIS A 94 19.11 -4.74 29.97
N LEU A 95 18.44 -5.81 29.52
CA LEU A 95 18.32 -7.02 30.33
C LEU A 95 19.47 -8.00 30.04
N PHE A 96 19.63 -8.42 28.78
CA PHE A 96 20.65 -9.39 28.43
C PHE A 96 22.06 -8.83 28.54
N GLU A 97 22.27 -7.56 28.23
CA GLU A 97 23.56 -6.90 28.49
C GLU A 97 23.93 -6.88 29.98
N ALA A 98 22.97 -6.59 30.87
CA ALA A 98 23.21 -6.60 32.31
C ALA A 98 23.53 -8.01 32.82
N GLU A 99 22.81 -9.03 32.37
CA GLU A 99 23.10 -10.43 32.74
C GLU A 99 24.42 -10.92 32.16
N TYR A 100 24.80 -10.50 30.95
CA TYR A 100 26.07 -10.85 30.33
C TYR A 100 27.24 -10.35 31.17
N ASN A 101 27.21 -9.06 31.55
CA ASN A 101 28.23 -8.47 32.41
C ASN A 101 28.24 -9.12 33.79
N LEU A 102 27.05 -9.36 34.38
CA LEU A 102 26.97 -9.99 35.69
C LEU A 102 27.50 -11.43 35.70
N CYS A 103 27.21 -12.22 34.66
CA CYS A 103 27.76 -13.57 34.53
C CYS A 103 29.28 -13.53 34.46
N ASN A 104 29.84 -12.61 33.66
CA ASN A 104 31.28 -12.40 33.59
C ASN A 104 31.86 -12.06 34.98
N ASP A 105 31.28 -11.09 35.69
CA ASP A 105 31.77 -10.65 36.99
C ASP A 105 31.67 -11.75 38.06
N VAL A 106 30.58 -12.51 38.10
CA VAL A 106 30.36 -13.53 39.14
C VAL A 106 31.24 -14.77 38.95
N PHE A 107 31.53 -15.14 37.69
CA PHE A 107 32.23 -16.38 37.34
C PHE A 107 33.64 -16.14 36.76
N GLU A 108 34.14 -14.90 36.80
CA GLU A 108 35.43 -14.46 36.25
C GLU A 108 36.58 -15.45 36.52
N LYS A 109 36.67 -15.90 37.78
CA LYS A 109 37.77 -16.76 38.26
C LYS A 109 37.65 -18.24 37.90
N ILE A 110 36.49 -18.69 37.42
CA ILE A 110 36.28 -20.11 37.07
C ILE A 110 36.63 -20.38 35.61
N GLY A 111 36.40 -19.40 34.72
CA GLY A 111 36.77 -19.48 33.32
C GLY A 111 35.64 -19.20 32.34
N LEU A 112 36.05 -18.89 31.10
CA LEU A 112 35.19 -18.31 30.07
C LEU A 112 34.02 -19.20 29.65
N GLU A 113 34.27 -20.50 29.50
CA GLU A 113 33.25 -21.46 29.07
C GLU A 113 32.09 -21.57 30.08
N VAL A 114 32.39 -21.46 31.38
CA VAL A 114 31.38 -21.63 32.44
C VAL A 114 30.41 -20.45 32.48
N TRP A 115 30.93 -19.23 32.47
CA TRP A 115 30.06 -18.05 32.56
C TRP A 115 29.28 -17.79 31.28
N MET A 116 29.89 -18.04 30.11
CA MET A 116 29.18 -18.01 28.83
C MET A 116 28.08 -19.07 28.77
N GLY A 117 28.34 -20.26 29.32
CA GLY A 117 27.33 -21.32 29.47
C GLY A 117 26.16 -20.90 30.38
N CYS A 118 26.44 -20.21 31.48
CA CYS A 118 25.41 -19.68 32.38
C CYS A 118 24.56 -18.62 31.68
N PHE A 119 25.20 -17.65 31.04
CA PHE A 119 24.52 -16.59 30.29
C PHE A 119 23.63 -17.17 29.18
N ALA A 120 24.13 -18.14 28.40
CA ALA A 120 23.36 -18.78 27.34
C ALA A 120 22.08 -19.43 27.86
N LYS A 121 22.17 -20.15 28.98
CA LYS A 121 21.00 -20.78 29.63
C LYS A 121 20.02 -19.73 30.17
N ILE A 122 20.52 -18.65 30.79
CA ILE A 122 19.69 -17.54 31.27
C ILE A 122 18.94 -16.90 30.11
N ALA A 123 19.63 -16.57 29.01
CA ALA A 123 19.03 -15.94 27.85
C ALA A 123 17.92 -16.81 27.23
N ALA A 124 18.21 -18.10 27.02
CA ALA A 124 17.25 -19.06 26.48
C ALA A 124 16.00 -19.20 27.37
N GLN A 125 16.18 -19.31 28.69
CA GLN A 125 15.07 -19.46 29.64
C GLN A 125 14.31 -18.15 29.90
N ALA A 126 14.95 -16.99 29.77
CA ALA A 126 14.35 -15.70 30.08
C ALA A 126 13.31 -15.25 29.05
N GLY A 127 13.45 -15.65 27.78
CA GLY A 127 12.43 -15.40 26.75
C GLY A 127 12.93 -14.93 25.38
N ILE A 128 14.25 -14.87 25.12
CA ILE A 128 14.77 -14.45 23.81
C ILE A 128 14.22 -15.31 22.65
N LEU A 129 13.98 -16.60 22.93
CA LEU A 129 13.43 -17.54 21.96
C LEU A 129 12.01 -17.16 21.52
N ALA A 130 11.19 -16.60 22.41
CA ALA A 130 9.84 -16.15 22.08
C ALA A 130 9.86 -14.97 21.09
N PHE A 131 10.80 -14.03 21.25
CA PHE A 131 10.99 -12.94 20.29
C PHE A 131 11.37 -13.44 18.89
N LEU A 132 12.29 -14.42 18.82
CA LEU A 132 12.71 -15.01 17.55
C LEU A 132 11.57 -15.83 16.91
N GLN A 133 10.82 -16.55 17.72
CA GLN A 133 9.67 -17.33 17.26
C GLN A 133 8.55 -16.44 16.73
N PHE A 134 8.26 -15.30 17.37
CA PHE A 134 7.32 -14.31 16.82
C PHE A 134 7.74 -13.84 15.43
N GLY A 135 9.03 -13.47 15.26
CA GLY A 135 9.57 -13.11 13.94
C GLY A 135 9.36 -14.22 12.92
N LYS A 136 9.57 -15.49 13.31
CA LYS A 136 9.35 -16.65 12.44
C LYS A 136 7.87 -16.80 12.05
N THR A 137 6.94 -16.62 12.98
CA THR A 137 5.50 -16.60 12.71
C THR A 137 5.13 -15.55 11.65
N VAL A 138 5.76 -14.36 11.69
CA VAL A 138 5.60 -13.33 10.64
C VAL A 138 6.10 -13.85 9.29
N THR A 139 7.25 -14.53 9.25
CA THR A 139 7.77 -15.10 7.99
C THR A 139 6.89 -16.21 7.40
N GLU A 140 6.11 -16.91 8.22
CA GLU A 140 5.22 -18.01 7.83
C GLU A 140 3.79 -17.55 7.50
N SER A 141 3.48 -16.27 7.67
CA SER A 141 2.15 -15.71 7.35
C SER A 141 1.84 -15.74 5.85
N LYS A 142 0.58 -15.43 5.49
CA LYS A 142 0.16 -15.36 4.07
C LYS A 142 1.06 -14.42 3.27
N LYS A 143 1.43 -14.85 2.05
CA LYS A 143 2.15 -13.98 1.12
C LYS A 143 1.16 -12.92 0.62
N ASP A 144 1.42 -11.67 0.93
CA ASP A 144 0.73 -10.50 0.40
C ASP A 144 1.73 -9.33 0.33
N PRO A 145 1.43 -8.24 -0.39
CA PRO A 145 2.37 -7.13 -0.50
C PRO A 145 2.58 -6.40 0.83
N ILE A 146 1.58 -6.38 1.71
CA ILE A 146 1.70 -5.75 3.03
C ILE A 146 2.72 -6.52 3.88
N LYS A 147 2.85 -7.83 3.69
CA LYS A 147 3.87 -8.66 4.33
C LYS A 147 5.29 -8.23 3.98
N LEU A 148 5.56 -7.74 2.76
CA LEU A 148 6.91 -7.26 2.41
C LEU A 148 7.35 -6.16 3.38
N VAL A 149 6.50 -5.14 3.55
CA VAL A 149 6.76 -4.02 4.45
C VAL A 149 7.00 -4.53 5.88
N LYS A 150 6.15 -5.43 6.37
CA LYS A 150 6.31 -6.05 7.70
C LYS A 150 7.64 -6.79 7.85
N LEU A 151 8.08 -7.50 6.82
CA LEU A 151 9.39 -8.19 6.82
C LEU A 151 10.55 -7.18 6.83
N LEU A 152 10.42 -6.06 6.12
CA LEU A 152 11.41 -4.98 6.16
C LEU A 152 11.51 -4.36 7.56
N ASP A 153 10.39 -4.17 8.27
CA ASP A 153 10.38 -3.66 9.66
C ASP A 153 11.09 -4.63 10.63
N ILE A 154 10.85 -5.95 10.47
CA ILE A 154 11.54 -6.99 11.23
C ILE A 154 13.04 -6.95 10.93
N PHE A 155 13.42 -6.90 9.65
CA PHE A 155 14.82 -6.83 9.24
C PHE A 155 15.52 -5.59 9.79
N ALA A 156 14.88 -4.42 9.74
CA ALA A 156 15.43 -3.19 10.27
C ALA A 156 15.72 -3.27 11.78
N SER A 157 14.77 -3.82 12.54
CA SER A 157 14.94 -4.03 13.99
C SER A 157 16.09 -4.99 14.30
N LEU A 158 16.21 -6.10 13.57
CA LEU A 158 17.32 -7.05 13.72
C LEU A 158 18.66 -6.45 13.30
N ASN A 159 18.70 -5.71 12.20
CA ASN A 159 19.92 -5.07 11.69
C ASN A 159 20.42 -3.97 12.64
N LYS A 160 19.50 -3.21 13.27
CA LYS A 160 19.84 -2.22 14.31
C LYS A 160 20.56 -2.86 15.50
N LEU A 161 20.17 -4.09 15.88
CA LEU A 161 20.74 -4.82 17.01
C LEU A 161 21.88 -5.78 16.63
N ARG A 162 22.33 -5.77 15.37
CA ARG A 162 23.28 -6.76 14.85
C ARG A 162 24.58 -6.86 15.66
N LEU A 163 25.17 -5.72 16.03
CA LEU A 163 26.41 -5.68 16.80
C LEU A 163 26.20 -6.19 18.23
N ASP A 164 25.07 -5.85 18.83
CA ASP A 164 24.69 -6.31 20.17
C ASP A 164 24.50 -7.84 20.18
N PHE A 165 23.78 -8.38 19.18
CA PHE A 165 23.60 -9.82 19.02
C PHE A 165 24.93 -10.56 18.85
N ASN A 166 25.82 -10.05 18.01
CA ASN A 166 27.14 -10.65 17.78
C ASN A 166 28.01 -10.65 19.04
N ARG A 167 27.93 -9.58 19.85
CA ARG A 167 28.70 -9.47 21.09
C ARG A 167 28.14 -10.39 22.18
N LEU A 168 26.84 -10.32 22.43
CA LEU A 168 26.20 -11.05 23.54
C LEU A 168 26.09 -12.54 23.24
N PHE A 169 25.65 -12.91 22.04
CA PHE A 169 25.32 -14.29 21.69
C PHE A 169 26.37 -14.94 20.77
N GLY A 170 27.50 -14.31 20.49
CA GLY A 170 28.51 -14.83 19.55
C GLY A 170 29.32 -16.03 20.05
N GLY A 171 29.31 -16.32 21.35
CA GLY A 171 30.07 -17.45 21.91
C GLY A 171 29.44 -18.81 21.64
N LYS A 172 30.27 -19.88 21.66
CA LYS A 172 29.87 -21.27 21.35
C LYS A 172 28.67 -21.77 22.17
N ALA A 173 28.56 -21.33 23.43
CA ALA A 173 27.45 -21.68 24.31
C ALA A 173 26.07 -21.20 23.82
N CYS A 174 26.03 -20.14 23.00
CA CYS A 174 24.80 -19.55 22.46
C CYS A 174 24.42 -20.07 21.07
N ILE A 175 24.95 -21.23 20.64
CA ILE A 175 24.78 -21.75 19.27
C ILE A 175 23.31 -21.90 18.84
N GLU A 176 22.41 -22.25 19.77
CA GLU A 176 20.97 -22.36 19.50
C GLU A 176 20.38 -20.99 19.12
N ILE A 177 20.65 -19.96 19.92
CA ILE A 177 20.19 -18.58 19.68
C ILE A 177 20.77 -18.05 18.36
N GLN A 178 22.06 -18.31 18.10
CA GLN A 178 22.70 -17.94 16.83
C GLN A 178 22.02 -18.60 15.63
N ASN A 179 21.74 -19.91 15.71
CA ASN A 179 21.11 -20.66 14.63
C ASN A 179 19.69 -20.14 14.36
N LEU A 180 18.89 -19.89 15.40
CA LEU A 180 17.54 -19.33 15.26
C LEU A 180 17.55 -17.91 14.70
N THR A 181 18.49 -17.07 15.15
CA THR A 181 18.64 -15.69 14.65
C THR A 181 19.04 -15.71 13.18
N ARG A 182 19.99 -16.57 12.78
CA ARG A 182 20.41 -16.72 11.38
C ARG A 182 19.27 -17.26 10.50
N ASP A 183 18.53 -18.26 10.98
CA ASP A 183 17.37 -18.81 10.26
C ASP A 183 16.29 -17.73 10.06
N LEU A 184 15.99 -16.93 11.10
CA LEU A 184 15.04 -15.83 11.00
C LEU A 184 15.49 -14.78 9.98
N ILE A 185 16.74 -14.29 10.07
CA ILE A 185 17.27 -13.30 9.12
C ILE A 185 17.21 -13.85 7.69
N LYS A 186 17.57 -15.13 7.50
CA LYS A 186 17.48 -15.80 6.20
C LYS A 186 16.07 -15.79 5.63
N ARG A 187 15.09 -16.25 6.42
CA ARG A 187 13.67 -16.31 6.04
C ARG A 187 13.08 -14.93 5.75
N VAL A 188 13.45 -13.92 6.52
CA VAL A 188 13.00 -12.54 6.33
C VAL A 188 13.50 -12.00 4.98
N ILE A 189 14.79 -12.20 4.68
CA ILE A 189 15.40 -11.74 3.42
C ILE A 189 14.82 -12.50 2.22
N GLU A 190 14.77 -13.84 2.28
CA GLU A 190 14.19 -14.67 1.21
C GLU A 190 12.72 -14.31 0.97
N GLY A 191 11.91 -14.23 2.03
CA GLY A 191 10.49 -13.89 1.93
C GLY A 191 10.24 -12.48 1.38
N ALA A 192 11.06 -11.49 1.79
CA ALA A 192 10.96 -10.13 1.27
C ALA A 192 11.31 -10.09 -0.23
N CYS A 193 12.40 -10.74 -0.63
CA CYS A 193 12.80 -10.81 -2.03
C CYS A 193 11.76 -11.55 -2.88
N GLU A 194 11.26 -12.70 -2.44
CA GLU A 194 10.22 -13.44 -3.14
C GLU A 194 8.98 -12.59 -3.43
N ILE A 195 8.46 -11.87 -2.44
CA ILE A 195 7.28 -11.01 -2.62
C ILE A 195 7.59 -9.85 -3.57
N PHE A 196 8.77 -9.25 -3.46
CA PHE A 196 9.19 -8.14 -4.32
C PHE A 196 9.30 -8.57 -5.79
N TRP A 197 9.95 -9.71 -6.07
CA TRP A 197 10.13 -10.22 -7.43
C TRP A 197 8.82 -10.70 -8.05
N GLU A 198 7.92 -11.27 -7.24
CA GLU A 198 6.62 -11.74 -7.70
C GLU A 198 5.67 -10.59 -8.09
N LEU A 199 5.89 -9.38 -7.55
CA LEU A 199 5.03 -8.22 -7.85
C LEU A 199 4.93 -7.94 -9.36
N LEU A 200 6.05 -7.96 -10.08
CA LEU A 200 6.04 -7.71 -11.53
C LEU A 200 5.19 -8.75 -12.26
N ASN A 201 5.41 -10.03 -11.99
CA ASN A 201 4.64 -11.13 -12.59
C ASN A 201 3.14 -10.97 -12.30
N GLN A 202 2.78 -10.64 -11.06
CA GLN A 202 1.39 -10.45 -10.66
C GLN A 202 0.75 -9.26 -11.37
N VAL A 203 1.49 -8.16 -11.58
CA VAL A 203 1.01 -7.03 -12.36
C VAL A 203 0.78 -7.43 -13.81
N GLU A 204 1.72 -8.13 -14.44
CA GLU A 204 1.59 -8.58 -15.83
C GLU A 204 0.40 -9.54 -16.01
N LEU A 205 0.18 -10.46 -15.07
CA LEU A 205 -0.95 -11.40 -15.11
C LEU A 205 -2.32 -10.73 -15.06
N GLN A 206 -2.43 -9.50 -14.52
CA GLN A 206 -3.70 -8.78 -14.53
C GLN A 206 -4.11 -8.29 -15.92
N ARG A 207 -3.21 -8.29 -16.91
CA ARG A 207 -3.49 -7.83 -18.27
C ARG A 207 -4.68 -8.53 -18.92
N ASP A 208 -4.86 -9.81 -18.62
CA ASP A 208 -5.94 -10.64 -19.18
C ASP A 208 -7.29 -10.42 -18.49
N THR A 209 -7.34 -9.61 -17.43
CA THR A 209 -8.60 -9.27 -16.76
C THR A 209 -9.39 -8.24 -17.57
N PRO A 210 -10.73 -8.33 -17.60
CA PRO A 210 -11.54 -7.37 -18.33
C PRO A 210 -11.45 -5.98 -17.67
N PRO A 211 -11.38 -4.90 -18.47
CA PRO A 211 -11.28 -3.56 -17.94
C PRO A 211 -12.61 -3.13 -17.26
N PRO A 212 -12.58 -2.10 -16.39
CA PRO A 212 -13.79 -1.62 -15.72
C PRO A 212 -14.86 -1.17 -16.73
N PRO A 213 -16.10 -1.70 -16.69
CA PRO A 213 -17.12 -1.38 -17.70
C PRO A 213 -17.58 0.09 -17.69
N ASP A 214 -17.23 0.83 -16.63
CA ASP A 214 -17.54 2.24 -16.43
C ASP A 214 -16.38 3.18 -16.86
N GLY A 215 -15.27 2.64 -17.35
CA GLY A 215 -14.10 3.44 -17.75
C GLY A 215 -13.30 4.00 -16.57
N SER A 216 -13.57 3.56 -15.34
CA SER A 216 -12.82 4.01 -14.16
C SER A 216 -11.38 3.50 -14.15
N VAL A 217 -10.52 4.17 -13.37
CA VAL A 217 -9.14 3.73 -13.17
C VAL A 217 -9.14 2.37 -12.43
N PRO A 218 -8.44 1.34 -12.94
CA PRO A 218 -8.37 0.03 -12.29
C PRO A 218 -7.70 0.13 -10.91
N ARG A 219 -8.22 -0.61 -9.93
CA ARG A 219 -7.66 -0.64 -8.55
C ARG A 219 -6.18 -1.02 -8.52
N LEU A 220 -5.74 -1.85 -9.48
CA LEU A 220 -4.33 -2.24 -9.62
C LEU A 220 -3.42 -1.03 -9.78
N VAL A 221 -3.83 -0.05 -10.61
CA VAL A 221 -3.02 1.14 -10.90
C VAL A 221 -2.80 1.94 -9.62
N PHE A 222 -3.85 2.20 -8.85
CA PHE A 222 -3.75 2.87 -7.55
C PHE A 222 -2.85 2.11 -6.59
N PHE A 223 -3.09 0.80 -6.46
CA PHE A 223 -2.37 -0.03 -5.50
C PHE A 223 -0.88 -0.07 -5.80
N VAL A 224 -0.49 -0.32 -7.05
CA VAL A 224 0.90 -0.48 -7.45
C VAL A 224 1.66 0.84 -7.36
N THR A 225 1.06 1.95 -7.80
CA THR A 225 1.70 3.27 -7.73
C THR A 225 1.94 3.71 -6.29
N ASP A 226 0.93 3.58 -5.41
CA ASP A 226 1.06 3.88 -3.98
C ASP A 226 2.11 2.98 -3.31
N TYR A 227 2.03 1.67 -3.58
CA TYR A 227 2.94 0.69 -3.01
C TYR A 227 4.39 0.92 -3.42
N CYS A 228 4.66 1.15 -4.72
CA CYS A 228 5.99 1.49 -5.20
C CYS A 228 6.51 2.81 -4.60
N ASN A 229 5.63 3.81 -4.43
CA ASN A 229 6.01 5.05 -3.77
C ASN A 229 6.39 4.82 -2.28
N ARG A 230 5.65 3.97 -1.56
CA ARG A 230 6.00 3.57 -0.19
C ARG A 230 7.36 2.87 -0.13
N LEU A 231 7.65 1.96 -1.06
CA LEU A 231 8.95 1.27 -1.13
C LEU A 231 10.12 2.20 -1.47
N LEU A 232 9.88 3.28 -2.23
CA LEU A 232 10.86 4.31 -2.55
C LEU A 232 11.01 5.38 -1.46
N GLY A 233 10.15 5.37 -0.44
CA GLY A 233 10.22 6.28 0.70
C GLY A 233 11.50 6.12 1.51
N GLU A 234 11.83 7.15 2.28
CA GLU A 234 13.06 7.20 3.10
C GLU A 234 13.14 6.06 4.12
N ASP A 235 11.98 5.61 4.62
CA ASP A 235 11.91 4.53 5.60
C ASP A 235 12.31 3.18 4.99
N TYR A 236 11.79 2.84 3.80
CA TYR A 236 11.92 1.48 3.24
C TYR A 236 13.00 1.34 2.17
N ARG A 237 13.30 2.40 1.40
CA ARG A 237 14.29 2.35 0.32
C ARG A 237 15.66 1.83 0.77
N PRO A 238 16.30 2.35 1.83
CA PRO A 238 17.62 1.86 2.25
C PRO A 238 17.55 0.41 2.75
N ILE A 239 16.50 0.05 3.49
CA ILE A 239 16.28 -1.29 4.04
C ILE A 239 16.12 -2.31 2.90
N LEU A 240 15.22 -2.04 1.96
CA LEU A 240 14.95 -2.92 0.82
C LEU A 240 16.19 -3.05 -0.07
N THR A 241 16.91 -1.96 -0.32
CA THR A 241 18.17 -2.00 -1.08
C THR A 241 19.18 -2.93 -0.41
N GLN A 242 19.35 -2.82 0.92
CA GLN A 242 20.24 -3.69 1.68
C GLN A 242 19.81 -5.16 1.59
N VAL A 243 18.51 -5.45 1.76
CA VAL A 243 17.94 -6.80 1.65
C VAL A 243 18.20 -7.42 0.28
N LEU A 244 17.96 -6.66 -0.80
CA LEU A 244 18.20 -7.12 -2.17
C LEU A 244 19.69 -7.40 -2.44
N VAL A 245 20.59 -6.56 -1.94
CA VAL A 245 22.05 -6.75 -2.06
C VAL A 245 22.51 -8.01 -1.32
N ILE A 246 22.03 -8.23 -0.09
CA ILE A 246 22.37 -9.43 0.68
C ILE A 246 21.87 -10.68 -0.03
N HIS A 247 20.62 -10.69 -0.49
CA HIS A 247 20.04 -11.83 -1.20
C HIS A 247 20.80 -12.16 -2.49
N ARG A 248 21.20 -11.16 -3.28
CA ARG A 248 22.05 -11.37 -4.46
C ARG A 248 23.42 -11.93 -4.11
N SER A 249 24.03 -11.45 -3.03
CA SER A 249 25.30 -11.98 -2.55
C SER A 249 25.19 -13.47 -2.21
N TRP A 250 24.08 -13.91 -1.60
CA TRP A 250 23.83 -15.34 -1.34
C TRP A 250 23.69 -16.16 -2.62
N LYS A 251 23.12 -15.57 -3.68
CA LYS A 251 23.00 -16.18 -5.02
C LYS A 251 24.24 -16.05 -5.89
N GLN A 252 25.31 -15.41 -5.40
CA GLN A 252 26.53 -15.13 -6.17
C GLN A 252 26.28 -14.32 -7.46
N GLU A 253 25.23 -13.49 -7.46
CA GLU A 253 24.90 -12.60 -8.56
C GLU A 253 25.74 -11.30 -8.52
N LYS A 254 25.95 -10.68 -9.68
CA LYS A 254 26.70 -9.41 -9.76
C LYS A 254 25.95 -8.28 -9.04
N PHE A 255 26.73 -7.45 -8.33
CA PHE A 255 26.23 -6.21 -7.74
C PHE A 255 25.67 -5.29 -8.84
N GLN A 256 24.50 -4.72 -8.57
CA GLN A 256 23.84 -3.77 -9.46
C GLN A 256 23.31 -2.61 -8.62
N GLU A 257 23.93 -1.45 -8.80
CA GLU A 257 23.67 -0.25 -8.00
C GLU A 257 22.22 0.25 -8.13
N ARG A 258 21.62 0.09 -9.33
CA ARG A 258 20.26 0.56 -9.64
C ARG A 258 19.19 -0.53 -9.59
N LEU A 259 19.46 -1.67 -8.95
CA LEU A 259 18.57 -2.85 -8.96
C LEU A 259 17.12 -2.52 -8.57
N LEU A 260 16.93 -1.82 -7.44
CA LEU A 260 15.61 -1.45 -6.95
C LEU A 260 14.89 -0.50 -7.93
N THR A 261 15.61 0.52 -8.39
CA THR A 261 15.11 1.49 -9.36
C THR A 261 14.67 0.82 -10.66
N ASP A 262 15.54 0.01 -11.27
CA ASP A 262 15.26 -0.67 -12.53
C ASP A 262 14.04 -1.60 -12.41
N SER A 263 13.93 -2.30 -11.27
CA SER A 263 12.79 -3.19 -10.99
C SER A 263 11.47 -2.42 -10.88
N ILE A 264 11.47 -1.29 -10.18
CA ILE A 264 10.27 -0.44 -10.05
C ILE A 264 9.89 0.18 -11.40
N LEU A 265 10.87 0.63 -12.18
CA LEU A 265 10.59 1.14 -13.54
C LEU A 265 9.95 0.07 -14.42
N ASN A 266 10.38 -1.19 -14.32
CA ASN A 266 9.76 -2.29 -15.05
C ASN A 266 8.31 -2.56 -14.59
N ILE A 267 8.03 -2.44 -13.29
CA ILE A 267 6.66 -2.55 -12.75
C ILE A 267 5.76 -1.45 -13.31
N ILE A 268 6.24 -0.19 -13.37
CA ILE A 268 5.46 0.90 -13.95
C ILE A 268 5.23 0.70 -15.45
N LYS A 269 6.24 0.26 -16.20
CA LYS A 269 6.07 -0.10 -17.61
C LYS A 269 5.04 -1.21 -17.82
N ALA A 270 5.00 -2.20 -16.95
CA ALA A 270 3.98 -3.24 -16.99
C ALA A 270 2.57 -2.67 -16.75
N ILE A 271 2.43 -1.69 -15.85
CA ILE A 271 1.17 -0.97 -15.64
C ILE A 271 0.75 -0.18 -16.89
N GLU A 272 1.66 0.56 -17.51
CA GLU A 272 1.39 1.31 -18.75
C GLU A 272 0.91 0.35 -19.86
N LEU A 273 1.61 -0.77 -20.06
CA LEU A 273 1.23 -1.77 -21.05
C LEU A 273 -0.13 -2.43 -20.74
N ASN A 274 -0.46 -2.62 -19.47
CA ASN A 274 -1.76 -3.12 -19.07
C ASN A 274 -2.86 -2.10 -19.39
N ILE A 275 -2.64 -0.81 -19.10
CA ILE A 275 -3.58 0.27 -19.42
C ILE A 275 -3.82 0.32 -20.94
N GLU A 276 -2.76 0.25 -21.75
CA GLU A 276 -2.91 0.19 -23.21
C GLU A 276 -3.72 -1.02 -23.67
N THR A 277 -3.44 -2.21 -23.11
CA THR A 277 -4.15 -3.44 -23.47
C THR A 277 -5.63 -3.36 -23.11
N TRP A 278 -5.93 -2.89 -21.90
CA TRP A 278 -7.29 -2.65 -21.42
C TRP A 278 -8.03 -1.61 -22.26
N SER A 279 -7.36 -0.54 -22.70
CA SER A 279 -7.98 0.46 -23.57
C SER A 279 -8.46 -0.14 -24.90
N LYS A 280 -7.71 -1.08 -25.47
CA LYS A 280 -8.04 -1.77 -26.73
C LYS A 280 -9.13 -2.83 -26.57
N ALA A 281 -9.39 -3.27 -25.35
CA ALA A 281 -10.40 -4.29 -25.05
C ALA A 281 -11.84 -3.74 -24.97
N TYR A 282 -12.03 -2.41 -24.94
CA TYR A 282 -13.37 -1.83 -24.99
C TYR A 282 -13.96 -1.89 -26.40
N GLU A 283 -15.19 -2.38 -26.52
CA GLU A 283 -15.95 -2.34 -27.78
C GLU A 283 -16.26 -0.89 -28.20
N ASP A 284 -16.56 -0.02 -27.23
CA ASP A 284 -16.82 1.39 -27.47
C ASP A 284 -15.54 2.22 -27.37
N THR A 285 -15.04 2.68 -28.52
CA THR A 285 -13.85 3.54 -28.61
C THR A 285 -14.00 4.85 -27.82
N ILE A 286 -15.24 5.37 -27.67
CA ILE A 286 -15.47 6.60 -26.90
C ILE A 286 -15.25 6.34 -25.40
N LEU A 287 -15.71 5.20 -24.90
CA LEU A 287 -15.46 4.77 -23.52
C LEU A 287 -13.98 4.48 -23.29
N SER A 288 -13.29 3.89 -24.28
CA SER A 288 -11.83 3.72 -24.25
C SER A 288 -11.10 5.06 -24.05
N ASN A 289 -11.53 6.13 -24.73
CA ASN A 289 -10.95 7.47 -24.55
C ASN A 289 -11.17 8.01 -23.12
N ILE A 290 -12.35 7.79 -22.53
CA ILE A 290 -12.61 8.17 -21.12
C ILE A 290 -11.71 7.38 -20.17
N PHE A 291 -11.56 6.08 -20.41
CA PHE A 291 -10.65 5.23 -19.64
C PHE A 291 -9.21 5.73 -19.71
N MET A 292 -8.70 6.03 -20.91
CA MET A 292 -7.35 6.57 -21.08
C MET A 292 -7.20 7.93 -20.39
N MET A 293 -8.16 8.83 -20.57
CA MET A 293 -8.17 10.15 -19.91
C MET A 293 -8.09 10.02 -18.38
N ASN A 294 -8.86 9.10 -17.79
CA ASN A 294 -8.86 8.82 -16.36
C ASN A 294 -7.50 8.30 -15.87
N ASN A 295 -6.92 7.32 -16.56
CA ASN A 295 -5.65 6.70 -16.15
C ASN A 295 -4.46 7.67 -16.30
N HIS A 296 -4.36 8.39 -17.42
CA HIS A 296 -3.30 9.38 -17.61
C HIS A 296 -3.38 10.52 -16.59
N TRP A 297 -4.59 10.99 -16.27
CA TRP A 297 -4.76 11.98 -15.22
C TRP A 297 -4.34 11.46 -13.85
N HIS A 298 -4.71 10.23 -13.51
CA HIS A 298 -4.34 9.60 -12.26
C HIS A 298 -2.81 9.48 -12.13
N LEU A 299 -2.14 8.95 -13.16
CA LEU A 299 -0.69 8.81 -13.19
C LEU A 299 0.01 10.16 -13.04
N TYR A 300 -0.44 11.20 -13.74
CA TYR A 300 0.13 12.54 -13.56
C TYR A 300 -0.11 13.09 -12.15
N LYS A 301 -1.37 13.15 -11.72
CA LYS A 301 -1.80 13.87 -10.51
C LYS A 301 -1.25 13.24 -9.24
N TYR A 302 -1.26 11.91 -9.14
CA TYR A 302 -0.87 11.20 -7.92
C TYR A 302 0.61 10.87 -7.85
N LEU A 303 1.34 10.91 -8.97
CA LEU A 303 2.79 10.71 -8.96
C LEU A 303 3.57 12.02 -8.86
N LYS A 304 3.00 13.14 -9.29
CA LYS A 304 3.64 14.46 -9.18
C LYS A 304 3.99 14.78 -7.72
N GLY A 305 5.26 15.09 -7.46
CA GLY A 305 5.77 15.39 -6.11
C GLY A 305 5.99 14.17 -5.22
N THR A 306 5.90 12.96 -5.76
CA THR A 306 6.21 11.72 -5.05
C THR A 306 7.58 11.18 -5.45
N LYS A 307 8.17 10.30 -4.62
CA LYS A 307 9.47 9.67 -4.93
C LYS A 307 9.43 8.85 -6.21
N LEU A 308 8.27 8.23 -6.49
CA LEU A 308 8.04 7.53 -7.75
C LEU A 308 7.98 8.49 -8.94
N GLY A 309 7.31 9.64 -8.79
CA GLY A 309 7.29 10.69 -9.82
C GLY A 309 8.67 11.26 -10.10
N ASP A 310 9.46 11.54 -9.06
CA ASP A 310 10.85 12.01 -9.18
C ASP A 310 11.72 10.98 -9.93
N LEU A 311 11.47 9.69 -9.69
CA LEU A 311 12.18 8.60 -10.37
C LEU A 311 11.83 8.50 -11.86
N LEU A 312 10.55 8.68 -12.21
CA LEU A 312 10.06 8.64 -13.60
C LEU A 312 10.45 9.91 -14.37
N GLY A 313 10.54 11.05 -13.67
CA GLY A 313 10.99 12.32 -14.19
C GLY A 313 9.89 13.20 -14.80
N ASP A 314 10.16 14.50 -14.85
CA ASP A 314 9.19 15.51 -15.29
C ASP A 314 8.74 15.35 -16.74
N VAL A 315 9.58 14.79 -17.60
CA VAL A 315 9.23 14.55 -19.01
C VAL A 315 8.09 13.54 -19.08
N TRP A 316 8.24 12.39 -18.40
CA TRP A 316 7.22 11.35 -18.35
C TRP A 316 5.91 11.89 -17.75
N LEU A 317 5.98 12.64 -16.64
CA LEU A 317 4.78 13.26 -16.04
C LEU A 317 4.06 14.19 -17.04
N ARG A 318 4.80 15.07 -17.74
CA ARG A 318 4.22 15.96 -18.74
C ARG A 318 3.60 15.21 -19.91
N GLU A 319 4.18 14.09 -20.34
CA GLU A 319 3.60 13.24 -21.38
C GLU A 319 2.22 12.72 -20.95
N HIS A 320 2.07 12.23 -19.71
CA HIS A 320 0.76 11.82 -19.19
C HIS A 320 -0.25 12.98 -19.13
N GLU A 321 0.17 14.19 -18.76
CA GLU A 321 -0.69 15.37 -18.83
C GLU A 321 -1.15 15.69 -20.26
N GLN A 322 -0.24 15.59 -21.24
CA GLN A 322 -0.55 15.80 -22.66
C GLN A 322 -1.49 14.72 -23.21
N TYR A 323 -1.26 13.44 -22.88
CA TYR A 323 -2.15 12.35 -23.26
C TYR A 323 -3.55 12.56 -22.70
N LYS A 324 -3.67 13.01 -21.45
CA LYS A 324 -4.98 13.36 -20.87
C LYS A 324 -5.71 14.41 -21.71
N GLU A 325 -5.04 15.50 -22.09
CA GLU A 325 -5.66 16.56 -22.90
C GLU A 325 -6.01 16.05 -24.31
N TYR A 326 -5.16 15.21 -24.91
CA TYR A 326 -5.43 14.55 -26.19
C TYR A 326 -6.70 13.70 -26.13
N TYR A 327 -6.81 12.79 -25.17
CA TYR A 327 -7.98 11.93 -25.04
C TYR A 327 -9.25 12.71 -24.70
N ALA A 328 -9.15 13.77 -23.89
CA ALA A 328 -10.27 14.67 -23.63
C ALA A 328 -10.77 15.38 -24.90
N ALA A 329 -9.85 15.85 -25.75
CA ALA A 329 -10.18 16.50 -27.01
C ALA A 329 -10.82 15.52 -28.02
N VAL A 330 -10.24 14.32 -28.15
CA VAL A 330 -10.81 13.26 -29.01
C VAL A 330 -12.20 12.86 -28.52
N TYR A 331 -12.38 12.62 -27.22
CA TYR A 331 -13.68 12.32 -26.63
C TYR A 331 -14.71 13.40 -26.97
N LEU A 332 -14.39 14.68 -26.75
CA LEU A 332 -15.33 15.77 -27.02
C LEU A 332 -15.69 15.84 -28.51
N ARG A 333 -14.68 15.74 -29.39
CA ARG A 333 -14.84 15.77 -30.85
C ARG A 333 -15.74 14.64 -31.35
N GLU A 334 -15.57 13.44 -30.81
CA GLU A 334 -16.32 12.27 -31.25
C GLU A 334 -17.72 12.17 -30.66
N THR A 335 -18.05 13.02 -29.66
CA THR A 335 -19.32 13.02 -28.93
C THR A 335 -20.07 14.35 -29.06
N TRP A 336 -20.01 15.18 -28.03
CA TRP A 336 -20.81 16.38 -27.84
C TRP A 336 -20.56 17.44 -28.92
N ALA A 337 -19.35 17.50 -29.49
CA ALA A 337 -19.04 18.45 -30.57
C ALA A 337 -19.76 18.16 -31.90
N LYS A 338 -20.35 16.97 -32.08
CA LYS A 338 -21.12 16.62 -33.29
C LYS A 338 -22.55 17.19 -33.27
N LEU A 339 -23.13 17.36 -32.07
CA LEU A 339 -24.53 17.75 -31.90
C LEU A 339 -24.84 19.17 -32.40
N PRO A 340 -23.98 20.18 -32.21
CA PRO A 340 -24.21 21.53 -32.75
C PRO A 340 -24.47 21.60 -34.26
N VAL A 341 -23.88 20.69 -35.05
CA VAL A 341 -24.04 20.65 -36.51
C VAL A 341 -25.50 20.35 -36.91
N LEU A 342 -26.24 19.62 -36.08
CA LEU A 342 -27.66 19.33 -36.30
C LEU A 342 -28.54 20.59 -36.21
N LEU A 343 -28.03 21.65 -35.55
CA LEU A 343 -28.68 22.95 -35.38
C LEU A 343 -28.13 24.00 -36.35
N SER A 344 -27.74 23.58 -37.57
CA SER A 344 -27.30 24.51 -38.62
C SER A 344 -28.37 25.56 -38.95
N ARG A 345 -27.91 26.75 -39.35
CA ARG A 345 -28.76 27.84 -39.85
C ARG A 345 -28.99 27.75 -41.37
N GLU A 346 -28.22 26.92 -42.07
CA GLU A 346 -28.29 26.77 -43.53
C GLU A 346 -29.70 26.36 -43.97
N GLY A 347 -30.21 26.94 -45.06
CA GLY A 347 -31.58 26.72 -45.54
C GLY A 347 -32.69 27.46 -44.76
N LEU A 348 -32.40 28.07 -43.60
CA LEU A 348 -33.34 28.94 -42.87
C LEU A 348 -33.15 30.43 -43.19
N ILE A 349 -31.97 30.81 -43.70
CA ILE A 349 -31.55 32.21 -43.92
C ILE A 349 -32.31 32.87 -45.09
N LEU A 350 -32.81 32.11 -46.06
CA LEU A 350 -33.41 32.67 -47.28
C LEU A 350 -34.94 32.71 -47.29
N PHE A 351 -35.64 32.10 -46.32
CA PHE A 351 -37.11 31.90 -46.30
C PHE A 351 -37.76 31.62 -47.67
N SER A 352 -37.02 31.00 -48.60
CA SER A 352 -37.42 30.91 -50.02
C SER A 352 -38.64 30.01 -50.24
N GLY A 353 -39.05 29.25 -49.22
CA GLY A 353 -40.26 28.42 -49.19
C GLY A 353 -41.32 28.83 -48.15
N GLY A 354 -41.21 30.01 -47.51
CA GLY A 354 -42.21 30.51 -46.54
C GLY A 354 -42.13 29.94 -45.11
N ARG A 355 -42.94 30.50 -44.19
CA ARG A 355 -42.92 30.19 -42.74
C ARG A 355 -43.21 28.72 -42.40
N ALA A 356 -44.08 28.06 -43.16
CA ALA A 356 -44.42 26.65 -42.93
C ALA A 356 -43.24 25.72 -43.19
N THR A 357 -42.55 25.91 -44.32
CA THR A 357 -41.34 25.15 -44.69
C THR A 357 -40.20 25.35 -43.70
N ALA A 358 -39.99 26.59 -43.23
CA ALA A 358 -39.01 26.88 -42.19
C ALA A 358 -39.35 26.18 -40.86
N ARG A 359 -40.63 26.20 -40.46
CA ARG A 359 -41.11 25.50 -39.25
C ARG A 359 -40.87 23.99 -39.32
N ASP A 360 -41.15 23.35 -40.45
CA ASP A 360 -40.97 21.91 -40.61
C ASP A 360 -39.48 21.51 -40.60
N LEU A 361 -38.61 22.34 -41.19
CA LEU A 361 -37.17 22.14 -41.12
C LEU A 361 -36.63 22.29 -39.68
N VAL A 362 -37.11 23.29 -38.93
CA VAL A 362 -36.78 23.49 -37.50
C VAL A 362 -37.23 22.29 -36.68
N LYS A 363 -38.46 21.79 -36.89
CA LYS A 363 -38.97 20.57 -36.24
C LYS A 363 -38.07 19.36 -36.51
N LYS A 364 -37.67 19.16 -37.78
CA LYS A 364 -36.79 18.05 -38.17
C LYS A 364 -35.42 18.13 -37.46
N ARG A 365 -34.81 19.32 -37.42
CA ARG A 365 -33.50 19.54 -36.78
C ARG A 365 -33.55 19.36 -35.27
N LEU A 366 -34.55 19.94 -34.61
CA LEU A 366 -34.73 19.79 -33.16
C LEU A 366 -35.01 18.34 -32.76
N LYS A 367 -35.82 17.62 -33.55
CA LYS A 367 -36.06 16.20 -33.33
C LYS A 367 -34.76 15.39 -33.41
N ALA A 368 -33.98 15.58 -34.48
CA ALA A 368 -32.69 14.90 -34.66
C ALA A 368 -31.70 15.24 -33.52
N PHE A 369 -31.64 16.50 -33.09
CA PHE A 369 -30.83 16.92 -31.95
C PHE A 369 -31.28 16.25 -30.65
N ASN A 370 -32.58 16.24 -30.36
CA ASN A 370 -33.12 15.63 -29.13
C ASN A 370 -32.83 14.13 -29.08
N GLU A 371 -33.03 13.41 -30.19
CA GLU A 371 -32.74 11.98 -30.30
C GLU A 371 -31.24 11.69 -30.10
N ALA A 372 -30.37 12.44 -30.78
CA ALA A 372 -28.92 12.28 -30.64
C ALA A 372 -28.42 12.62 -29.22
N PHE A 373 -28.98 13.67 -28.60
CA PHE A 373 -28.65 14.04 -27.22
C PHE A 373 -29.09 12.96 -26.23
N ASP A 374 -30.32 12.45 -26.36
CA ASP A 374 -30.86 11.41 -25.48
C ASP A 374 -30.04 10.13 -25.55
N GLU A 375 -29.69 9.70 -26.76
CA GLU A 375 -28.87 8.51 -26.98
C GLU A 375 -27.49 8.67 -26.36
N MET A 376 -26.83 9.81 -26.62
CA MET A 376 -25.51 10.12 -26.06
C MET A 376 -25.55 10.18 -24.54
N TYR A 377 -26.52 10.91 -23.98
CA TYR A 377 -26.68 11.06 -22.54
C TYR A 377 -26.95 9.72 -21.87
N LYS A 378 -27.85 8.91 -22.42
CA LYS A 378 -28.16 7.57 -21.91
C LYS A 378 -26.93 6.67 -21.91
N LYS A 379 -26.18 6.65 -23.02
CA LYS A 379 -24.96 5.85 -23.18
C LYS A 379 -23.88 6.23 -22.15
N GLN A 380 -23.67 7.53 -21.97
CA GLN A 380 -22.57 8.04 -21.13
C GLN A 380 -22.93 8.17 -19.65
N SER A 381 -24.22 8.11 -19.29
CA SER A 381 -24.69 8.22 -17.90
C SER A 381 -24.14 7.14 -16.96
N SER A 382 -23.71 5.99 -17.50
CA SER A 382 -23.12 4.90 -16.72
C SER A 382 -21.60 5.01 -16.51
N TRP A 383 -20.93 5.90 -17.24
CA TRP A 383 -19.47 6.04 -17.19
C TRP A 383 -19.05 6.86 -15.98
N VAL A 384 -17.78 6.74 -15.58
CA VAL A 384 -17.25 7.38 -14.37
C VAL A 384 -15.96 8.11 -14.69
N VAL A 385 -15.86 9.34 -14.18
CA VAL A 385 -14.61 10.10 -14.09
C VAL A 385 -14.38 10.34 -12.60
N SER A 386 -13.45 9.57 -12.02
CA SER A 386 -13.26 9.52 -10.56
C SER A 386 -12.86 10.88 -9.99
N GLU A 387 -11.92 11.54 -10.66
CA GLU A 387 -11.36 12.83 -10.23
C GLU A 387 -12.33 13.97 -10.47
N LYS A 388 -12.61 14.75 -9.41
CA LYS A 388 -13.62 15.79 -9.41
C LYS A 388 -13.28 16.94 -10.37
N ASP A 389 -12.05 17.41 -10.32
CA ASP A 389 -11.51 18.47 -11.18
C ASP A 389 -11.53 18.08 -12.66
N LEU A 390 -11.12 16.86 -12.99
CA LEU A 390 -11.22 16.35 -14.36
C LEU A 390 -12.68 16.24 -14.80
N ARG A 391 -13.56 15.69 -13.96
CA ARG A 391 -14.99 15.56 -14.25
C ARG A 391 -15.65 16.90 -14.52
N GLU A 392 -15.41 17.89 -13.67
CA GLU A 392 -15.95 19.24 -13.83
C GLU A 392 -15.46 19.88 -15.13
N LYS A 393 -14.16 19.78 -15.45
CA LYS A 393 -13.60 20.27 -16.72
C LYS A 393 -14.24 19.59 -17.93
N THR A 394 -14.37 18.26 -17.92
CA THR A 394 -14.98 17.51 -19.02
C THR A 394 -16.45 17.88 -19.22
N CYS A 395 -17.24 17.98 -18.14
CA CYS A 395 -18.63 18.41 -18.21
C CYS A 395 -18.74 19.86 -18.72
N GLN A 396 -17.88 20.75 -18.25
CA GLN A 396 -17.85 22.15 -18.69
C GLN A 396 -17.55 22.26 -20.20
N MET A 397 -16.61 21.46 -20.73
CA MET A 397 -16.32 21.41 -22.16
C MET A 397 -17.55 20.97 -22.99
N ALA A 398 -18.31 19.98 -22.51
CA ALA A 398 -19.55 19.55 -23.15
C ALA A 398 -20.64 20.65 -23.11
N VAL A 399 -20.78 21.33 -21.96
CA VAL A 399 -21.71 22.47 -21.80
C VAL A 399 -21.35 23.59 -22.76
N GLN A 400 -20.08 23.98 -22.84
CA GLN A 400 -19.61 25.04 -23.73
C GLN A 400 -19.81 24.71 -25.21
N ALA A 401 -19.67 23.44 -25.59
CA ALA A 401 -19.89 22.99 -26.97
C ALA A 401 -21.37 23.08 -27.39
N ILE A 402 -22.31 22.75 -26.49
CA ILE A 402 -23.72 22.54 -26.86
C ILE A 402 -24.62 23.70 -26.46
N VAL A 403 -24.54 24.15 -25.22
CA VAL A 403 -25.55 25.04 -24.62
C VAL A 403 -25.63 26.40 -25.32
N PRO A 404 -24.52 27.08 -25.68
CA PRO A 404 -24.58 28.34 -26.42
C PRO A 404 -25.25 28.20 -27.79
N VAL A 405 -24.94 27.13 -28.53
CA VAL A 405 -25.51 26.88 -29.87
C VAL A 405 -27.00 26.59 -29.76
N TYR A 406 -27.39 25.71 -28.83
CA TYR A 406 -28.80 25.39 -28.58
C TYR A 406 -29.59 26.62 -28.15
N ARG A 407 -29.06 27.41 -27.20
CA ARG A 407 -29.69 28.65 -26.72
C ARG A 407 -29.92 29.64 -27.86
N SER A 408 -28.90 29.87 -28.68
CA SER A 408 -29.02 30.76 -29.85
C SER A 408 -30.03 30.24 -30.86
N TYR A 409 -30.05 28.92 -31.13
CA TYR A 409 -31.00 28.32 -32.05
C TYR A 409 -32.45 28.46 -31.56
N MET A 410 -32.70 28.17 -30.28
CA MET A 410 -34.03 28.30 -29.67
C MET A 410 -34.50 29.75 -29.59
N GLN A 411 -33.62 30.72 -29.33
CA GLN A 411 -33.99 32.14 -29.35
C GLN A 411 -34.46 32.61 -30.73
N ASN A 412 -33.82 32.13 -31.81
CA ASN A 412 -34.14 32.55 -33.17
C ASN A 412 -35.32 31.79 -33.79
N TYR A 413 -35.47 30.50 -33.47
CA TYR A 413 -36.41 29.61 -34.16
C TYR A 413 -37.42 28.91 -33.24
N GLY A 414 -37.24 28.97 -31.91
CA GLY A 414 -38.15 28.40 -30.91
C GLY A 414 -39.60 28.88 -31.04
N PRO A 415 -39.88 30.18 -31.27
CA PRO A 415 -41.24 30.67 -31.42
C PRO A 415 -42.02 30.00 -32.57
N LEU A 416 -41.34 29.45 -33.59
CA LEU A 416 -41.98 28.76 -34.71
C LEU A 416 -42.56 27.39 -34.34
N VAL A 417 -42.04 26.77 -33.28
CA VAL A 417 -42.40 25.41 -32.82
C VAL A 417 -43.12 25.40 -31.47
N GLU A 418 -42.97 26.43 -30.65
CA GLU A 418 -43.64 26.55 -29.34
C GLU A 418 -45.14 26.79 -29.44
N GLN A 419 -45.64 27.35 -30.55
CA GLN A 419 -47.07 27.59 -30.79
C GLN A 419 -47.83 26.35 -31.27
N ASP A 420 -47.14 25.23 -31.47
CA ASP A 420 -47.72 23.98 -31.99
C ASP A 420 -48.20 23.08 -30.84
N ALA A 421 -49.33 22.39 -31.03
CA ALA A 421 -49.86 21.44 -30.03
C ALA A 421 -48.87 20.30 -29.68
N SER A 422 -47.87 20.05 -30.55
CA SER A 422 -46.80 19.08 -30.36
C SER A 422 -45.46 19.70 -29.92
N ALA A 423 -45.46 20.94 -29.43
CA ALA A 423 -44.26 21.68 -29.02
C ALA A 423 -43.32 20.90 -28.09
N SER A 424 -43.86 20.10 -27.15
CA SER A 424 -43.08 19.31 -26.20
C SER A 424 -42.17 18.25 -26.85
N LYS A 425 -42.46 17.83 -28.09
CA LYS A 425 -41.62 16.90 -28.86
C LYS A 425 -40.38 17.57 -29.45
N TYR A 426 -40.43 18.88 -29.67
CA TYR A 426 -39.38 19.66 -30.35
C TYR A 426 -38.63 20.57 -29.38
N ALA A 427 -39.36 21.37 -28.60
CA ALA A 427 -38.84 22.17 -27.49
C ALA A 427 -38.78 21.34 -26.20
N LYS A 428 -38.12 20.17 -26.26
CA LYS A 428 -38.02 19.23 -25.14
C LYS A 428 -37.18 19.76 -23.98
N TYR A 429 -36.19 20.60 -24.28
CA TYR A 429 -35.18 21.05 -23.34
C TYR A 429 -35.14 22.58 -23.22
N THR A 430 -34.77 23.05 -22.03
CA THR A 430 -34.31 24.43 -21.84
C THR A 430 -32.78 24.44 -21.84
N ALA A 431 -32.16 25.59 -22.14
CA ALA A 431 -30.70 25.72 -22.05
C ALA A 431 -30.19 25.37 -20.63
N GLN A 432 -30.93 25.76 -19.59
CA GLN A 432 -30.60 25.45 -18.19
C GLN A 432 -30.75 23.96 -17.88
N SER A 433 -31.76 23.27 -18.44
CA SER A 433 -31.92 21.83 -18.20
C SER A 433 -30.81 21.03 -18.88
N LEU A 434 -30.40 21.40 -20.10
CA LEU A 434 -29.26 20.75 -20.78
C LEU A 434 -27.97 20.92 -19.97
N GLU A 435 -27.71 22.14 -19.48
CA GLU A 435 -26.56 22.42 -18.63
C GLU A 435 -26.56 21.56 -17.35
N LYS A 436 -27.70 21.49 -16.65
CA LYS A 436 -27.84 20.63 -15.46
C LYS A 436 -27.62 19.15 -15.77
N MET A 437 -28.18 18.65 -16.87
CA MET A 437 -28.00 17.26 -17.29
C MET A 437 -26.52 16.97 -17.57
N LEU A 438 -25.86 17.78 -18.39
CA LEU A 438 -24.43 17.60 -18.72
C LEU A 438 -23.54 17.66 -17.48
N ASN A 439 -23.80 18.58 -16.55
CA ASN A 439 -23.06 18.67 -15.29
C ASN A 439 -23.30 17.48 -14.34
N SER A 440 -24.37 16.71 -14.54
CA SER A 440 -24.66 15.51 -13.74
C SER A 440 -24.01 14.22 -14.27
N LEU A 441 -23.28 14.28 -15.39
CA LEU A 441 -22.59 13.14 -15.96
C LEU A 441 -21.36 12.71 -15.14
N PHE A 442 -20.91 11.48 -15.38
CA PHE A 442 -19.66 10.89 -14.89
C PHE A 442 -19.53 10.74 -13.36
N GLN A 443 -20.63 10.83 -12.64
CA GLN A 443 -20.60 10.75 -11.18
C GLN A 443 -20.17 9.34 -10.70
N PRO A 444 -19.33 9.24 -9.67
CA PRO A 444 -18.98 7.96 -9.07
C PRO A 444 -20.24 7.28 -8.51
N LYS A 445 -20.46 6.00 -8.87
CA LYS A 445 -21.53 5.21 -8.24
C LYS A 445 -21.02 4.66 -6.90
N PRO A 446 -21.82 4.70 -5.82
CA PRO A 446 -21.45 4.03 -4.57
C PRO A 446 -21.43 2.51 -4.80
N LYS A 447 -20.24 1.93 -4.97
CA LYS A 447 -20.07 0.47 -5.10
C LYS A 447 -20.11 -0.18 -3.71
N LYS A 448 -21.03 -1.14 -3.49
CA LYS A 448 -20.89 -2.16 -2.45
C LYS A 448 -19.67 -3.01 -2.81
N TYR A 449 -18.69 -3.08 -1.91
CA TYR A 449 -17.38 -3.67 -2.18
C TYR A 449 -17.48 -5.17 -2.47
N GLY A 450 -17.25 -5.55 -3.73
CA GLY A 450 -16.90 -6.91 -4.12
C GLY A 450 -15.43 -7.19 -3.79
N SER A 451 -15.22 -8.26 -3.03
CA SER A 451 -13.96 -8.90 -2.66
C SER A 451 -13.06 -9.17 -3.88
N PHE A 452 -11.75 -8.88 -3.82
CA PHE A 452 -10.82 -9.37 -4.84
C PHE A 452 -10.81 -10.90 -4.79
N ASN A 453 -11.13 -11.56 -5.90
CA ASN A 453 -10.79 -12.94 -6.12
C ASN A 453 -9.74 -12.99 -7.23
N ALA A 454 -8.47 -13.09 -6.86
CA ALA A 454 -7.43 -13.52 -7.78
C ALA A 454 -7.79 -14.95 -8.23
N ARG A 455 -7.96 -15.15 -9.55
CA ARG A 455 -8.22 -16.49 -10.10
C ARG A 455 -6.96 -17.35 -9.94
N HIS A 456 -7.19 -18.56 -9.47
CA HIS A 456 -6.20 -19.53 -9.01
C HIS A 456 -5.33 -20.12 -10.12
N SER A 457 -4.02 -20.04 -9.92
CA SER A 457 -3.08 -21.13 -10.19
C SER A 457 -2.03 -21.11 -9.08
N ASN A 458 -1.92 -22.24 -8.37
CA ASN A 458 -1.04 -22.59 -7.24
C ASN A 458 -0.07 -21.52 -6.72
N GLY A 459 -0.29 -21.02 -5.49
CA GLY A 459 0.75 -20.29 -4.74
C GLY A 459 0.36 -19.10 -3.85
N LYS A 460 -0.93 -18.81 -3.67
CA LYS A 460 -1.57 -17.93 -2.66
C LYS A 460 -0.99 -16.50 -2.47
N LEU A 461 -1.56 -15.54 -3.20
CA LEU A 461 -1.82 -14.16 -2.76
C LEU A 461 -3.34 -13.99 -2.60
N ASN A 462 -3.82 -13.69 -1.39
CA ASN A 462 -5.24 -13.43 -1.15
C ASN A 462 -5.45 -12.00 -0.62
N ASN A 463 -6.20 -11.22 -1.39
CA ASN A 463 -7.17 -10.20 -1.02
C ASN A 463 -6.92 -9.34 0.24
N VAL A 464 -6.56 -8.07 0.00
CA VAL A 464 -6.52 -7.01 1.01
C VAL A 464 -7.95 -6.57 1.33
N GLY A 465 -8.36 -6.74 2.58
CA GLY A 465 -9.57 -6.13 3.12
C GLY A 465 -9.48 -4.61 3.06
N THR A 466 -10.18 -4.02 2.11
CA THR A 466 -10.45 -2.58 2.03
C THR A 466 -11.11 -2.10 3.33
N ASN A 467 -10.38 -1.31 4.12
CA ASN A 467 -10.88 -0.22 4.96
C ASN A 467 -9.70 0.46 5.66
N GLN A 468 -8.84 1.18 4.92
CA GLN A 468 -7.86 2.10 5.52
C GLN A 468 -7.12 2.99 4.50
N TYR A 469 -7.82 3.62 3.55
CA TYR A 469 -7.18 4.68 2.73
C TYR A 469 -8.16 5.82 2.45
N HIS A 470 -8.56 6.50 3.51
CA HIS A 470 -9.04 7.88 3.42
C HIS A 470 -8.42 8.66 4.58
N SER A 471 -7.23 9.17 4.34
CA SER A 471 -6.74 10.37 5.02
C SER A 471 -6.70 11.45 3.95
N SER A 472 -7.58 12.45 4.07
CA SER A 472 -7.52 13.68 3.31
C SER A 472 -6.11 14.30 3.44
N PRO A 473 -5.49 14.82 2.37
CA PRO A 473 -4.30 15.62 2.53
C PRO A 473 -4.72 16.95 3.20
N THR A 474 -4.21 17.18 4.40
CA THR A 474 -4.25 18.50 5.05
C THR A 474 -3.42 19.45 4.21
N VAL A 475 -4.07 20.47 3.67
CA VAL A 475 -3.44 21.61 3.00
C VAL A 475 -2.60 22.38 4.03
N VAL A 476 -1.34 22.64 3.71
CA VAL A 476 -0.63 23.86 4.15
C VAL A 476 -0.42 24.71 2.92
#